data_AF-A0A8T7I1I0-F1
#
_entry.id   AF-A0A8T7I1I0-F1
#
_cell.length_a   1.000
_cell.length_b   1.000
_cell.length_c   1.000
_cell.angle_alpha   90.00
_cell.angle_beta   90.00
_cell.angle_gamma   90.00
#
_symmetry.space_group_name_H-M   'P 1'
#
loop_
_entity.id
_entity.type
_entity.pdbx_description
1 polymer ?
#
loop_
_entity_poly.entity_id
_entity_poly.type
_entity_poly.pdbx_seq_one_letter_code
_entity_poly.pdbx_strand_id
1 'polypeptide(L)'
;MNKLDTELLENVFDSLDRLFDRETKAIDVYALLLSTQHALSNDDSCPKLDKYVRDLNSVVSSGESSEKQREQALDITNSLRAILNDNLSANLKL
;
A
#
# COMPACT_ATOMS: atom_id res chain seq x y z
N MET A 1 -10.69 -13.59 4.32
CA MET A 1 -10.85 -12.17 4.01
C MET A 1 -12.31 -11.85 3.76
N ASN A 2 -12.85 -10.88 4.50
CA ASN A 2 -14.23 -10.45 4.30
C ASN A 2 -14.31 -9.38 3.17
N LYS A 3 -15.52 -8.94 2.83
CA LYS A 3 -15.74 -7.94 1.77
C LYS A 3 -15.06 -6.60 2.07
N LEU A 4 -15.15 -6.11 3.31
CA LEU A 4 -14.52 -4.86 3.74
C LEU A 4 -13.00 -4.95 3.63
N ASP A 5 -12.39 -6.05 4.08
CA ASP A 5 -10.94 -6.22 4.00
C ASP A 5 -10.47 -6.21 2.54
N THR A 6 -11.24 -6.84 1.65
CA THR A 6 -10.97 -6.84 0.21
C THR A 6 -11.02 -5.43 -0.37
N GLU A 7 -12.09 -4.67 -0.07
CA GLU A 7 -12.21 -3.28 -0.49
C GLU A 7 -11.06 -2.40 0.03
N LEU A 8 -10.61 -2.62 1.27
CA LEU A 8 -9.46 -1.89 1.83
C LEU A 8 -8.16 -2.20 1.07
N LEU A 9 -7.90 -3.46 0.74
CA LEU A 9 -6.71 -3.86 -0.02
C LEU A 9 -6.76 -3.41 -1.49
N GLU A 10 -7.95 -3.40 -2.12
CA GLU A 10 -8.18 -2.82 -3.44
C GLU A 10 -7.87 -1.32 -3.44
N ASN A 11 -8.37 -0.58 -2.46
CA ASN A 11 -8.06 0.85 -2.33
C ASN A 11 -6.56 1.10 -2.19
N VAL A 12 -5.84 0.27 -1.42
CA VAL A 12 -4.37 0.34 -1.34
C VAL A 12 -3.77 0.07 -2.72
N PHE A 13 -4.17 -1.00 -3.40
CA PHE A 13 -3.65 -1.36 -4.72
C PHE A 13 -3.83 -0.23 -5.74
N ASP A 14 -5.04 0.32 -5.85
CA ASP A 14 -5.35 1.47 -6.70
C ASP A 14 -4.49 2.70 -6.34
N SER A 15 -4.24 2.95 -5.06
CA SER A 15 -3.37 4.04 -4.64
C SER A 15 -1.91 3.84 -5.03
N LEU A 16 -1.44 2.60 -5.16
CA LEU A 16 -0.08 2.31 -5.65
C LEU A 16 0.03 2.56 -7.15
N ASP A 17 -1.01 2.24 -7.92
CA ASP A 17 -1.07 2.54 -9.36
C ASP A 17 -1.12 4.06 -9.59
N ARG A 18 -1.93 4.77 -8.82
CA ARG A 18 -1.96 6.25 -8.84
C ARG A 18 -0.61 6.88 -8.48
N LEU A 19 0.18 6.24 -7.61
CA LEU A 19 1.54 6.72 -7.29
C LEU A 19 2.49 6.55 -8.48
N PHE A 20 2.34 5.44 -9.21
CA PHE A 20 3.09 5.17 -10.44
C PHE A 20 2.75 6.19 -11.52
N ASP A 21 1.46 6.47 -11.71
CA ASP A 21 0.91 7.41 -12.69
C ASP A 21 1.08 8.89 -12.29
N ARG A 22 1.70 9.15 -11.13
CA ARG A 22 1.96 10.49 -10.58
C ARG A 22 0.69 11.28 -10.23
N GLU A 23 -0.41 10.58 -9.97
CA GLU A 23 -1.70 11.14 -9.57
C GLU A 23 -1.86 11.31 -8.05
N THR A 24 -0.93 10.76 -7.27
CA THR A 24 -0.90 10.90 -5.81
C THR A 24 0.54 11.01 -5.31
N LYS A 25 0.73 11.46 -4.06
CA LYS A 25 2.05 11.59 -3.43
C LYS A 25 2.34 10.41 -2.51
N ALA A 26 3.63 10.19 -2.22
CA ALA A 26 4.06 9.16 -1.28
C ALA A 26 3.42 9.30 0.12
N ILE A 27 3.16 10.54 0.57
CA ILE A 27 2.49 10.82 1.85
C ILE A 27 1.03 10.35 1.89
N ASP A 28 0.32 10.48 0.77
CA ASP A 28 -1.08 10.06 0.67
C ASP A 28 -1.16 8.52 0.72
N VAL A 29 -0.24 7.85 0.01
CA VAL A 29 -0.10 6.38 0.03
C VAL A 29 0.24 5.90 1.44
N TYR A 30 1.19 6.56 2.11
CA TYR A 30 1.54 6.24 3.50
C TYR A 30 0.34 6.34 4.43
N ALA A 31 -0.42 7.45 4.35
CA ALA A 31 -1.59 7.66 5.20
C ALA A 31 -2.67 6.59 4.99
N LEU A 32 -2.94 6.22 3.73
CA LEU A 32 -3.88 5.16 3.39
C LEU A 32 -3.40 3.81 3.92
N LEU A 33 -2.12 3.49 3.72
CA LEU A 33 -1.54 2.21 4.12
C LEU A 33 -1.52 2.05 5.64
N LEU A 34 -1.18 3.10 6.39
CA LEU A 34 -1.25 3.12 7.85
C LEU A 34 -2.67 2.89 8.35
N SER A 35 -3.65 3.57 7.75
CA SER A 35 -5.06 3.41 8.12
C SER A 35 -5.56 1.99 7.84
N THR A 36 -5.15 1.43 6.70
CA THR A 36 -5.48 0.06 6.29
C THR A 36 -4.84 -0.97 7.22
N GLN A 37 -3.57 -0.80 7.56
CA GLN A 37 -2.86 -1.65 8.53
C GLN A 37 -3.59 -1.68 9.88
N HIS A 38 -4.03 -0.52 10.40
CA HIS A 38 -4.78 -0.47 11.63
C HIS A 38 -6.13 -1.20 11.52
N ALA A 39 -6.86 -1.00 10.41
CA ALA A 39 -8.15 -1.65 10.17
C ALA A 39 -8.02 -3.19 10.08
N LEU A 40 -6.92 -3.68 9.51
CA LEU A 40 -6.66 -5.11 9.30
C LEU A 40 -5.83 -5.77 10.42
N SER A 41 -5.50 -5.03 11.48
CA SER A 41 -4.53 -5.45 12.51
C SER A 41 -4.89 -6.75 13.26
N ASN A 42 -6.16 -7.16 13.25
CA ASN A 42 -6.64 -8.38 13.91
C ASN A 42 -7.01 -9.51 12.93
N ASP A 43 -6.76 -9.33 11.63
CA ASP A 43 -7.06 -10.36 10.61
C ASP A 43 -5.77 -10.99 10.07
N ASP A 44 -5.48 -12.20 10.56
CA ASP A 44 -4.34 -13.02 10.10
C ASP A 44 -4.45 -13.47 8.64
N SER A 45 -5.64 -13.36 8.02
CA SER A 45 -5.83 -13.67 6.60
C SER A 45 -5.38 -12.55 5.65
N CYS A 46 -5.01 -11.39 6.19
CA CYS A 46 -4.54 -10.24 5.43
C CYS A 46 -3.00 -10.19 5.31
N PRO A 47 -2.46 -9.60 4.22
CA PRO A 47 -1.02 -9.44 4.07
C PRO A 47 -0.43 -8.51 5.13
N LYS A 48 0.77 -8.83 5.61
CA LYS A 48 1.46 -8.00 6.62
C LYS A 48 1.92 -6.68 6.01
N LEU A 49 1.28 -5.58 6.42
CA LEU A 49 1.57 -4.24 5.91
C LEU A 49 2.64 -3.48 6.72
N ASP A 50 2.98 -3.94 7.93
CA ASP A 50 3.85 -3.24 8.89
C ASP A 50 5.18 -2.76 8.30
N LYS A 51 5.82 -3.61 7.49
CA LYS A 51 7.09 -3.31 6.83
C LYS A 51 6.93 -2.10 5.91
N TYR A 52 5.93 -2.13 5.05
CA TYR A 52 5.69 -1.10 4.04
C TYR A 52 5.30 0.23 4.69
N VAL A 53 4.52 0.19 5.77
CA VAL A 53 4.18 1.39 6.56
C VAL A 53 5.45 2.00 7.16
N ARG A 54 6.33 1.19 7.76
CA ARG A 54 7.60 1.67 8.32
C ARG A 54 8.52 2.26 7.26
N ASP A 55 8.68 1.56 6.14
CA ASP A 55 9.58 1.96 5.05
C ASP A 55 9.07 3.25 4.40
N LEU A 56 7.76 3.36 4.13
CA LEU A 56 7.16 4.60 3.61
C LEU A 56 7.24 5.75 4.61
N ASN A 57 7.09 5.51 5.91
CA ASN A 57 7.26 6.55 6.93
C ASN A 57 8.65 7.19 6.84
N SER A 58 9.69 6.37 6.63
CA SER A 58 11.07 6.85 6.43
C SER A 58 11.18 7.74 5.20
N VAL A 59 10.54 7.35 4.09
CA VAL A 59 10.53 8.12 2.84
C VAL A 59 9.83 9.47 3.02
N VAL A 60 8.62 9.49 3.58
CA VAL A 60 7.84 10.74 3.69
C VAL A 60 8.43 11.70 4.72
N SER A 61 9.14 11.17 5.73
CA SER A 61 9.81 11.95 6.77
C SER A 61 11.25 12.37 6.41
N SER A 62 11.76 11.96 5.25
CA SER A 62 13.16 12.20 4.84
C SER A 62 13.51 13.66 4.57
N GLY A 63 12.51 14.52 4.34
CA GLY A 63 12.71 15.91 3.88
C GLY A 63 13.16 16.04 2.42
N GLU A 64 13.23 14.92 1.69
CA GLU A 64 13.56 14.90 0.26
C GLU A 64 12.44 15.52 -0.61
N SER A 65 12.76 15.82 -1.87
CA SER A 65 11.77 16.32 -2.82
C SER A 65 10.66 15.29 -3.07
N SER A 66 9.46 15.78 -3.41
CA SER A 66 8.32 14.91 -3.71
C SER A 66 8.60 13.91 -4.85
N GLU A 67 9.47 14.26 -5.79
CA GLU A 67 9.86 13.37 -6.89
C GLU A 67 10.74 12.22 -6.40
N LYS A 68 11.75 12.52 -5.59
CA LYS A 68 12.64 11.51 -5.01
C LYS A 68 11.92 10.61 -4.00
N GLN A 69 11.01 11.19 -3.20
CA GLN A 69 10.13 10.41 -2.34
C GLN A 69 9.24 9.46 -3.14
N ARG A 70 8.71 9.90 -4.29
CA ARG A 70 7.92 9.03 -5.17
C ARG A 70 8.76 7.89 -5.73
N GLU A 71 9.97 8.16 -6.22
CA GLU A 71 10.88 7.12 -6.72
C GLU A 71 11.17 6.05 -5.67
N GLN A 72 11.56 6.47 -4.46
CA GLN A 72 11.81 5.56 -3.34
C GLN A 72 10.56 4.79 -2.92
N ALA A 73 9.40 5.46 -2.89
CA ALA A 73 8.14 4.81 -2.56
C ALA A 73 7.76 3.76 -3.62
N LEU A 74 8.02 4.00 -4.91
CA LEU A 74 7.80 3.00 -5.95
C LEU A 74 8.68 1.77 -5.77
N ASP A 75 9.96 1.95 -5.44
CA ASP A 75 10.86 0.84 -5.17
C ASP A 75 10.38 -0.03 -4.00
N ILE A 76 9.94 0.61 -2.91
CA ILE A 76 9.41 -0.08 -1.72
C ILE A 76 8.10 -0.81 -2.04
N THR A 77 7.19 -0.13 -2.74
CA THR A 77 5.82 -0.61 -2.95
C THR A 77 5.67 -1.58 -4.12
N ASN A 78 6.67 -1.73 -5.00
CA ASN A 78 6.64 -2.71 -6.09
C ASN A 78 6.38 -4.14 -5.60
N SER A 79 7.02 -4.54 -4.48
CA SER A 79 6.78 -5.85 -3.88
C SER A 79 5.39 -5.98 -3.26
N LEU A 80 4.84 -4.90 -2.71
CA LEU A 80 3.46 -4.86 -2.21
C LEU A 80 2.44 -5.00 -3.35
N ARG A 81 2.65 -4.33 -4.49
CA ARG A 81 1.78 -4.45 -5.68
C ARG A 81 1.65 -5.91 -6.12
N ALA A 82 2.77 -6.64 -6.20
CA ALA A 82 2.75 -8.05 -6.56
C ALA A 82 1.95 -8.90 -5.56
N ILE A 83 2.18 -8.71 -4.25
CA ILE A 83 1.45 -9.42 -3.19
C ILE A 83 -0.05 -9.13 -3.27
N LEU A 84 -0.44 -7.87 -3.43
CA LEU A 84 -1.86 -7.49 -3.51
C LEU A 84 -2.51 -8.07 -4.76
N ASN A 85 -1.84 -8.02 -5.92
CA ASN A 85 -2.34 -8.63 -7.14
C ASN A 85 -2.60 -10.13 -6.98
N ASP A 86 -1.69 -10.87 -6.34
CA ASP A 86 -1.85 -12.30 -6.10
C ASP A 86 -3.01 -12.59 -5.14
N ASN A 87 -3.13 -11.83 -4.05
CA ASN A 87 -4.20 -12.00 -3.07
C ASN A 87 -5.58 -11.64 -3.64
N LEU A 88 -5.70 -10.54 -4.38
CA LEU A 88 -6.95 -10.10 -4.98
C LEU A 88 -7.38 -11.05 -6.12
N SER A 89 -6.42 -11.52 -6.94
CA SER A 89 -6.69 -12.49 -8.01
C SER A 89 -7.12 -13.86 -7.48
N ALA A 90 -6.60 -14.28 -6.33
CA ALA A 90 -7.00 -15.53 -5.68
C ALA A 90 -8.45 -15.49 -5.16
N ASN A 91 -8.91 -14.33 -4.69
CA ASN A 91 -10.26 -14.15 -4.17
C ASN A 91 -11.34 -14.02 -5.27
N LEU A 92 -10.97 -13.66 -6.50
CA LEU A 92 -11.87 -13.61 -7.66
C LEU A 92 -12.17 -15.00 -8.29
N LYS A 93 -11.51 -16.08 -7.82
CA LYS A 93 -11.67 -17.44 -8.36
C LYS A 93 -12.67 -18.32 -7.59
N LEU A 94 -13.50 -17.74 -6.72
CA LEU A 94 -14.57 -18.42 -5.96
C LEU A 94 -15.95 -17.95 -6.42
#